data_AF-A0A1J4J591-F1
#
_entry.id   AF-A0A1J4J591-F1
#
_cell.length_a   1.000
_cell.length_b   1.000
_cell.length_c   1.000
_cell.angle_alpha   90.00
_cell.angle_beta   90.00
_cell.angle_gamma   90.00
#
_symmetry.space_group_name_H-M   'P 1'
#
loop_
_entity.id
_entity.type
_entity.pdbx_description
1 polymer ?
#
loop_
_entity_poly.entity_id
_entity_poly.type
_entity_poly.pdbx_seq_one_letter_code
_entity_poly.pdbx_strand_id
1 'polypeptide(L)'
;MSHQKPEQNDPFSLFGLPESNNDPFDDDWDPFAETLDQFDSESDPNQDVFAPVEFTNNELPVQHRRTISTPQRVLSPQPVYPTIQTPIMQQLPIAMSTCDFQRMRPMYSPPTFVFRIPDFSPDNATFYTVCNDISLRFNPRRIGFIPPNMWEDRDMTFGECVQEFFQRKNNANSRFSHKLFNSLKLSEYNPIYTPFVGVKWLNENILRVDKRAFARLLGIKSIDGSLFHQQGNFPSHGFFEIGAGDVQRYCPPNIDLTGVDFENVRLLIHTENLFKRGCTEADIEHCRWANTRK
;
A
#
# COMPACT_ATOMS: atom_id res chain seq x y z
N MET A 1 -58.97 -62.34 -8.38
CA MET A 1 -58.86 -62.00 -6.95
C MET A 1 -57.88 -60.84 -6.83
N SER A 2 -58.30 -59.81 -6.12
CA SER A 2 -57.92 -58.42 -6.31
C SER A 2 -56.53 -58.09 -5.76
N HIS A 3 -55.69 -57.44 -6.58
CA HIS A 3 -54.42 -56.86 -6.17
C HIS A 3 -54.65 -55.43 -5.64
N GLN A 4 -54.56 -55.26 -4.32
CA GLN A 4 -54.44 -53.94 -3.67
C GLN A 4 -53.02 -53.38 -3.89
N LYS A 5 -52.93 -52.16 -4.41
CA LYS A 5 -51.72 -51.32 -4.36
C LYS A 5 -51.68 -50.59 -3.01
N PRO A 6 -50.51 -50.43 -2.38
CA PRO A 6 -50.37 -49.64 -1.17
C PRO A 6 -50.39 -48.13 -1.46
N GLU A 7 -51.20 -47.40 -0.70
CA GLU A 7 -51.24 -45.94 -0.63
C GLU A 7 -49.93 -45.38 -0.06
N GLN A 8 -49.43 -44.33 -0.70
CA GLN A 8 -48.20 -43.64 -0.34
C GLN A 8 -48.60 -42.37 0.44
N ASN A 9 -48.45 -42.41 1.77
CA ASN A 9 -48.69 -41.26 2.64
C ASN A 9 -47.57 -40.24 2.48
N ASP A 10 -47.92 -39.03 2.04
CA ASP A 10 -47.02 -37.88 1.93
C ASP A 10 -46.88 -37.16 3.28
N PRO A 11 -45.70 -37.21 3.94
CA PRO A 11 -45.50 -36.65 5.27
C PRO A 11 -45.40 -35.12 5.34
N PHE A 12 -45.54 -34.40 4.21
CA PHE A 12 -45.38 -32.93 4.18
C PHE A 12 -46.68 -32.12 4.06
N SER A 13 -47.84 -32.75 4.15
CA SER A 13 -49.16 -32.08 4.05
C SER A 13 -49.62 -31.35 5.34
N LEU A 14 -48.72 -31.13 6.31
CA LEU A 14 -49.07 -30.63 7.66
C LEU A 14 -48.89 -29.11 7.89
N PHE A 15 -48.63 -28.30 6.86
CA PHE A 15 -48.55 -26.84 7.00
C PHE A 15 -49.53 -26.15 6.07
N GLY A 16 -50.79 -26.10 6.52
CA GLY A 16 -51.78 -25.16 6.00
C GLY A 16 -51.43 -23.75 6.45
N LEU A 17 -51.06 -22.89 5.48
CA LEU A 17 -50.95 -21.45 5.70
C LEU A 17 -52.23 -20.77 5.19
N PRO A 18 -52.93 -19.98 6.02
CA PRO A 18 -54.08 -19.22 5.58
C PRO A 18 -53.66 -17.98 4.79
N GLU A 19 -54.38 -17.74 3.70
CA GLU A 19 -54.40 -16.49 2.94
C GLU A 19 -54.75 -15.31 3.88
N SER A 20 -53.90 -14.29 3.89
CA SER A 20 -54.29 -12.97 4.38
C SER A 20 -53.68 -11.88 3.50
N ASN A 21 -54.58 -11.25 2.73
CA ASN A 21 -54.44 -9.93 2.16
C ASN A 21 -54.31 -8.90 3.29
N ASN A 22 -53.36 -7.97 3.15
CA ASN A 22 -53.39 -6.55 3.54
C ASN A 22 -51.96 -6.10 3.86
N ASP A 23 -51.24 -5.61 2.84
CA ASP A 23 -50.03 -4.80 3.02
C ASP A 23 -50.44 -3.33 3.22
N PRO A 24 -50.11 -2.69 4.35
CA PRO A 24 -50.42 -1.28 4.60
C PRO A 24 -49.17 -0.37 4.48
N PHE A 25 -48.26 -0.69 3.56
CA PHE A 25 -46.99 0.04 3.36
C PHE A 25 -46.78 0.52 1.92
N ASP A 26 -47.85 0.90 1.23
CA ASP A 26 -47.78 1.81 0.09
C ASP A 26 -47.95 3.24 0.62
N ASP A 27 -46.83 3.98 0.77
CA ASP A 27 -46.72 5.44 0.64
C ASP A 27 -45.40 5.95 1.23
N ASP A 28 -44.25 5.51 0.70
CA ASP A 28 -42.99 6.25 0.84
C ASP A 28 -42.51 6.67 -0.57
N TRP A 29 -42.98 7.85 -0.92
CA TRP A 29 -42.58 8.69 -2.04
C TRP A 29 -41.05 8.86 -2.08
N ASP A 30 -40.37 8.24 -3.05
CA ASP A 30 -38.92 8.40 -3.26
C ASP A 30 -38.64 9.56 -4.24
N PRO A 31 -38.18 10.73 -3.75
CA PRO A 31 -37.89 11.89 -4.60
C PRO A 31 -36.69 11.67 -5.54
N PHE A 32 -35.97 10.54 -5.43
CA PHE A 32 -34.87 10.20 -6.34
C PHE A 32 -35.33 9.51 -7.63
N ALA A 33 -36.52 8.91 -7.64
CA ALA A 33 -37.04 8.23 -8.83
C ALA A 33 -37.41 9.22 -9.96
N GLU A 34 -37.89 10.42 -9.62
CA GLU A 34 -38.22 11.47 -10.61
C GLU A 34 -36.98 12.05 -11.32
N THR A 35 -35.79 11.94 -10.74
CA THR A 35 -34.56 12.48 -11.36
C THR A 35 -33.93 11.53 -12.38
N LEU A 36 -34.36 10.26 -12.43
CA LEU A 36 -33.85 9.29 -13.41
C LEU A 36 -34.61 9.39 -14.75
N ASP A 37 -35.92 9.65 -14.73
CA ASP A 37 -36.73 9.78 -15.95
C ASP A 37 -36.48 11.07 -16.74
N GLN A 38 -35.83 12.07 -16.11
CA GLN A 38 -35.46 13.32 -16.79
C GLN A 38 -34.18 13.23 -17.62
N PHE A 39 -33.41 12.15 -17.52
CA PHE A 39 -32.16 11.98 -18.28
C PHE A 39 -32.35 11.29 -19.64
N ASP A 40 -33.49 10.63 -19.87
CA ASP A 40 -33.75 9.89 -21.12
C ASP A 40 -34.56 10.66 -22.17
N SER A 41 -35.00 11.90 -21.88
CA SER A 41 -35.91 12.66 -22.76
C SER A 41 -35.27 13.77 -23.62
N GLU A 42 -33.95 14.00 -23.54
CA GLU A 42 -33.25 15.00 -24.37
C GLU A 42 -32.08 14.42 -25.19
N SER A 43 -32.27 13.28 -25.85
CA SER A 43 -31.34 12.82 -26.88
C SER A 43 -31.75 13.35 -28.27
N ASP A 44 -31.14 14.46 -28.68
CA ASP A 44 -31.20 14.95 -30.07
C ASP A 44 -30.49 13.93 -30.98
N PRO A 45 -31.20 13.27 -31.93
CA PRO A 45 -30.65 12.19 -32.75
C PRO A 45 -29.57 12.64 -33.76
N ASN A 46 -29.17 13.92 -33.75
CA ASN A 46 -28.12 14.46 -34.62
C ASN A 46 -26.82 14.83 -33.90
N GLN A 47 -26.65 14.52 -32.61
CA GLN A 47 -25.40 14.80 -31.90
C GLN A 47 -24.40 13.63 -32.02
N ASP A 48 -23.33 13.86 -32.77
CA ASP A 48 -22.25 12.91 -32.98
C ASP A 48 -21.46 12.70 -31.68
N VAL A 49 -21.67 11.55 -31.03
CA VAL A 49 -21.16 11.19 -29.69
C VAL A 49 -19.61 11.14 -29.62
N PHE A 50 -18.93 11.27 -30.77
CA PHE A 50 -17.46 11.25 -30.88
C PHE A 50 -16.83 12.59 -31.28
N ALA A 51 -17.55 13.71 -31.20
CA ALA A 51 -16.93 15.01 -31.41
C ALA A 51 -15.92 15.34 -30.30
N PRO A 52 -14.66 15.70 -30.62
CA PRO A 52 -13.67 16.11 -29.62
C PRO A 52 -14.13 17.40 -28.93
N VAL A 53 -14.14 17.38 -27.60
CA VAL A 53 -14.45 18.55 -26.76
C VAL A 53 -13.35 19.61 -26.96
N GLU A 54 -13.66 20.70 -27.67
CA GLU A 54 -12.79 21.87 -27.76
C GLU A 54 -12.92 22.70 -26.49
N PHE A 55 -11.88 22.66 -25.64
CA PHE A 55 -11.77 23.56 -24.49
C PHE A 55 -11.41 24.96 -24.97
N THR A 56 -12.35 25.90 -24.90
CA THR A 56 -12.07 27.31 -25.15
C THR A 56 -11.43 27.94 -23.90
N ASN A 57 -10.38 28.76 -24.10
CA ASN A 57 -9.50 29.32 -23.05
C ASN A 57 -10.18 30.32 -22.07
N ASN A 58 -11.51 30.43 -22.05
CA ASN A 58 -12.21 31.47 -21.30
C ASN A 58 -12.86 31.01 -19.98
N GLU A 59 -12.75 29.73 -19.59
CA GLU A 59 -13.38 29.21 -18.37
C GLU A 59 -12.39 28.51 -17.42
N LEU A 60 -11.28 29.17 -17.08
CA LEU A 60 -10.43 28.72 -15.97
C LEU A 60 -10.77 29.52 -14.69
N PRO A 61 -11.09 28.86 -13.57
CA PRO A 61 -11.32 29.53 -12.29
C PRO A 61 -10.05 30.25 -11.82
N VAL A 62 -10.25 31.44 -11.26
CA VAL A 62 -9.21 32.35 -10.76
C VAL A 62 -8.25 31.60 -9.82
N GLN A 63 -7.04 31.35 -10.30
CA GLN A 63 -5.99 30.75 -9.50
C GLN A 63 -5.49 31.77 -8.46
N HIS A 64 -5.74 31.49 -7.18
CA HIS A 64 -5.11 32.21 -6.08
C HIS A 64 -3.58 32.01 -6.14
N ARG A 65 -2.86 33.00 -6.66
CA ARG A 65 -1.41 33.11 -6.55
C ARG A 65 -1.03 33.10 -5.06
N ARG A 66 -0.36 32.03 -4.61
CA ARG A 66 0.35 32.04 -3.34
C ARG A 66 1.58 32.95 -3.48
N THR A 67 1.67 33.94 -2.61
CA THR A 67 2.81 34.86 -2.53
C THR A 67 4.06 34.10 -2.05
N ILE A 68 5.17 34.34 -2.75
CA ILE A 68 6.48 33.78 -2.44
C ILE A 68 7.07 34.65 -1.33
N SER A 69 7.32 34.08 -0.15
CA SER A 69 7.98 34.77 0.95
C SER A 69 9.46 35.01 0.62
N THR A 70 9.83 36.27 0.49
CA THR A 70 11.23 36.72 0.36
C THR A 70 12.00 36.52 1.66
N PRO A 71 13.26 36.06 1.63
CA PRO A 71 14.09 35.93 2.82
C PRO A 71 14.51 37.30 3.34
N GLN A 72 14.24 37.59 4.62
CA GLN A 72 14.74 38.79 5.29
C GLN A 72 16.27 38.76 5.37
N ARG A 73 16.92 39.73 4.71
CA ARG A 73 18.34 40.05 4.95
C ARG A 73 18.45 40.73 6.30
N VAL A 74 19.13 40.09 7.23
CA VAL A 74 19.59 40.69 8.49
C VAL A 74 20.79 41.58 8.17
N LEU A 75 20.61 42.90 8.26
CA LEU A 75 21.69 43.87 8.21
C LEU A 75 22.39 43.90 9.57
N SER A 76 23.65 43.46 9.61
CA SER A 76 24.54 43.66 10.75
C SER A 76 25.18 45.05 10.68
N PRO A 77 25.24 45.81 11.80
CA PRO A 77 25.88 47.12 11.82
C PRO A 77 27.41 47.00 11.88
N GLN A 78 28.09 47.74 10.99
CA GLN A 78 29.54 47.96 11.02
C GLN A 78 29.86 49.15 11.93
N PRO A 79 30.87 49.06 12.83
CA PRO A 79 31.36 50.22 13.55
C PRO A 79 32.41 51.00 12.73
N VAL A 80 32.27 52.32 12.74
CA VAL A 80 33.23 53.29 12.22
C VAL A 80 34.22 53.63 13.32
N TYR A 81 35.53 53.54 13.06
CA TYR A 81 36.58 54.00 13.97
C TYR A 81 37.36 55.18 13.37
N PRO A 82 37.73 56.21 14.17
CA PRO A 82 38.74 57.18 13.77
C PRO A 82 40.13 56.79 14.30
N THR A 83 41.13 57.15 13.49
CA THR A 83 42.57 56.92 13.66
C THR A 83 43.21 57.82 14.71
N ILE A 84 43.89 57.27 15.73
CA ILE A 84 45.03 57.90 16.43
C ILE A 84 46.07 56.83 16.83
N GLN A 85 47.35 57.18 16.68
CA GLN A 85 48.55 56.36 16.86
C GLN A 85 48.95 56.15 18.34
N THR A 86 49.46 54.96 18.68
CA THR A 86 50.77 54.67 19.35
C THR A 86 50.84 53.23 19.89
N PRO A 87 52.03 52.65 20.10
CA PRO A 87 52.22 51.21 20.23
C PRO A 87 52.31 50.75 21.69
N ILE A 88 51.46 49.81 22.10
CA ILE A 88 51.66 49.06 23.35
C ILE A 88 51.28 47.60 23.07
N MET A 89 52.25 46.70 23.27
CA MET A 89 52.04 45.26 23.29
C MET A 89 50.93 44.92 24.30
N GLN A 90 49.84 44.36 23.81
CA GLN A 90 48.88 43.65 24.65
C GLN A 90 48.69 42.24 24.09
N GLN A 91 49.04 41.27 24.93
CA GLN A 91 48.89 39.85 24.67
C GLN A 91 47.42 39.54 24.40
N LEU A 92 47.16 38.87 23.28
CA LEU A 92 45.85 38.30 22.98
C LEU A 92 45.52 37.21 24.01
N PRO A 93 44.31 37.22 24.61
CA PRO A 93 43.85 36.05 25.36
C PRO A 93 43.66 34.89 24.39
N ILE A 94 44.30 33.77 24.72
CA ILE A 94 44.16 32.49 24.03
C ILE A 94 42.68 32.11 24.03
N ALA A 95 42.08 32.06 22.85
CA ALA A 95 40.75 31.49 22.69
C ALA A 95 40.80 30.02 23.11
N MET A 96 40.09 29.69 24.18
CA MET A 96 39.93 28.32 24.65
C MET A 96 39.12 27.53 23.62
N SER A 97 39.76 26.52 23.04
CA SER A 97 39.17 25.52 22.15
C SER A 97 38.06 24.76 22.89
N THR A 98 36.84 24.74 22.34
CA THR A 98 35.66 24.05 22.90
C THR A 98 35.64 22.54 22.62
N CYS A 99 36.81 21.90 22.54
CA CYS A 99 36.95 20.50 22.15
C CYS A 99 37.16 19.54 23.33
N ASP A 100 36.47 19.74 24.46
CA ASP A 100 36.47 18.78 25.57
C ASP A 100 35.08 18.60 26.19
N PHE A 101 34.10 18.26 25.35
CA PHE A 101 32.81 17.71 25.78
C PHE A 101 32.66 16.26 25.33
N GLN A 102 33.68 15.43 25.61
CA GLN A 102 33.61 13.99 25.41
C GLN A 102 34.30 13.27 26.57
N ARG A 103 33.57 13.06 27.67
CA ARG A 103 33.76 11.92 28.59
C ARG A 103 32.71 11.95 29.69
N MET A 104 31.46 11.68 29.36
CA MET A 104 30.53 10.90 30.19
C MET A 104 29.44 10.37 29.25
N ARG A 105 29.72 9.24 28.58
CA ARG A 105 28.64 8.44 27.99
C ARG A 105 27.99 7.69 29.16
N PRO A 106 26.68 7.86 29.42
CA PRO A 106 25.99 6.89 30.27
C PRO A 106 26.16 5.51 29.64
N MET A 107 26.38 4.49 30.47
CA MET A 107 26.36 3.09 30.04
C MET A 107 25.09 2.87 29.23
N TYR A 108 25.25 2.63 27.94
CA TYR A 108 24.18 2.08 27.12
C TYR A 108 23.94 0.67 27.64
N SER A 109 22.93 0.51 28.49
CA SER A 109 22.25 -0.77 28.59
C SER A 109 21.85 -1.20 27.17
N PRO A 110 22.09 -2.45 26.76
CA PRO A 110 21.55 -2.94 25.50
C PRO A 110 20.05 -2.64 25.48
N PRO A 111 19.47 -2.17 24.37
CA PRO A 111 18.04 -1.99 24.29
C PRO A 111 17.40 -3.35 24.54
N THR A 112 16.80 -3.52 25.70
CA THR A 112 15.86 -4.60 25.95
C THR A 112 14.76 -4.39 24.91
N PHE A 113 14.73 -5.23 23.89
CA PHE A 113 13.64 -5.30 22.93
C PHE A 113 12.40 -5.73 23.71
N VAL A 114 11.67 -4.76 24.25
CA VAL A 114 10.35 -4.99 24.79
C VAL A 114 9.47 -5.26 23.57
N PHE A 115 9.16 -6.54 23.32
CA PHE A 115 8.04 -6.93 22.48
C PHE A 115 6.79 -6.25 23.04
N ARG A 116 6.43 -5.08 22.50
CA ARG A 116 5.15 -4.45 22.80
C ARG A 116 4.08 -5.37 22.25
N ILE A 117 3.25 -5.88 23.16
CA ILE A 117 2.17 -6.82 22.88
C ILE A 117 1.36 -6.31 21.68
N PRO A 118 1.28 -7.07 20.57
CA PRO A 118 0.50 -6.70 19.42
C PRO A 118 -0.99 -6.91 19.70
N ASP A 119 -1.80 -6.10 19.02
CA ASP A 119 -3.22 -6.30 18.79
C ASP A 119 -3.54 -7.80 18.54
N PHE A 120 -4.33 -8.43 19.41
CA PHE A 120 -4.56 -9.88 19.46
C PHE A 120 -5.54 -10.36 18.38
N SER A 121 -5.30 -10.04 17.11
CA SER A 121 -5.98 -10.74 16.03
C SER A 121 -5.43 -12.18 15.93
N PRO A 122 -6.26 -13.19 15.66
CA PRO A 122 -5.80 -14.58 15.51
C PRO A 122 -4.74 -14.70 14.40
N ASP A 123 -4.85 -13.89 13.36
CA ASP A 123 -3.89 -13.85 12.25
C ASP A 123 -2.51 -13.37 12.71
N ASN A 124 -2.44 -12.44 13.67
CA ASN A 124 -1.17 -11.98 14.23
C ASN A 124 -0.48 -13.11 15.00
N ALA A 125 -1.24 -13.82 15.84
CA ALA A 125 -0.71 -14.95 16.59
C ALA A 125 -0.14 -16.03 15.64
N THR A 126 -0.89 -16.40 14.60
CA THR A 126 -0.43 -17.37 13.59
C THR A 126 0.84 -16.91 12.89
N PHE A 127 0.92 -15.63 12.49
CA PHE A 127 2.12 -15.09 11.85
C PHE A 127 3.36 -15.18 12.75
N TYR A 128 3.24 -14.84 14.04
CA TYR A 128 4.37 -14.95 14.97
C TYR A 128 4.75 -16.40 15.27
N THR A 129 3.78 -17.32 15.35
CA THR A 129 4.06 -18.76 15.45
C THR A 129 4.90 -19.23 14.27
N VAL A 130 4.54 -18.82 13.05
CA VAL A 130 5.26 -19.14 11.82
C VAL A 130 6.64 -18.49 11.76
N CYS A 131 6.80 -17.27 12.27
CA CYS A 131 8.11 -16.64 12.38
C CYS A 131 9.03 -17.39 13.36
N ASN A 132 8.47 -18.08 14.36
CA ASN A 132 9.24 -18.87 15.32
C ASN A 132 9.46 -20.33 14.86
N ASP A 133 8.91 -20.73 13.71
CA ASP A 133 9.05 -22.07 13.18
C ASP A 133 10.41 -22.24 12.48
N ILE A 134 11.25 -23.09 13.06
CA ILE A 134 12.61 -23.39 12.58
C ILE A 134 12.57 -24.26 11.31
N SER A 135 11.45 -24.94 11.04
CA SER A 135 11.31 -25.81 9.87
C SER A 135 11.10 -25.04 8.56
N LEU A 136 10.57 -23.82 8.63
CA LEU A 136 10.32 -22.97 7.47
C LEU A 136 11.59 -22.24 7.07
N ARG A 137 12.42 -22.96 6.30
CA ARG A 137 13.71 -22.47 5.80
C ARG A 137 13.71 -22.37 4.29
N PHE A 138 14.46 -21.40 3.81
CA PHE A 138 14.75 -21.21 2.39
C PHE A 138 16.08 -20.49 2.23
N ASN A 139 16.63 -20.56 1.02
CA ASN A 139 17.84 -19.82 0.65
C ASN A 139 17.46 -18.61 -0.22
N PRO A 140 17.53 -17.37 0.30
CA PRO A 140 17.13 -16.16 -0.41
C PRO A 140 17.84 -15.99 -1.75
N ARG A 141 19.14 -16.32 -1.79
CA ARG A 141 19.95 -16.18 -2.99
C ARG A 141 19.50 -17.15 -4.09
N ARG A 142 19.22 -18.41 -3.73
CA ARG A 142 18.79 -19.45 -4.67
C ARG A 142 17.39 -19.22 -5.23
N ILE A 143 16.50 -18.58 -4.47
CA ILE A 143 15.14 -18.22 -4.94
C ILE A 143 15.12 -16.90 -5.72
N GLY A 144 16.26 -16.23 -5.85
CA GLY A 144 16.42 -15.02 -6.66
C GLY A 144 15.96 -13.75 -5.96
N PHE A 145 16.16 -13.64 -4.65
CA PHE A 145 15.97 -12.36 -3.97
C PHE A 145 16.94 -11.29 -4.46
N ILE A 146 16.46 -10.05 -4.44
CA ILE A 146 17.24 -8.85 -4.74
C ILE A 146 17.41 -7.98 -3.49
N PRO A 147 18.47 -7.17 -3.40
CA PRO A 147 19.62 -7.16 -4.29
C PRO A 147 20.52 -8.39 -4.03
N PRO A 148 21.11 -9.01 -5.07
CA PRO A 148 21.77 -10.32 -4.95
C PRO A 148 23.03 -10.28 -4.08
N ASN A 149 23.66 -9.12 -3.95
CA ASN A 149 24.85 -8.91 -3.12
C ASN A 149 24.55 -8.84 -1.61
N MET A 150 23.28 -8.65 -1.21
CA MET A 150 22.89 -8.68 0.19
C MET A 150 22.79 -10.12 0.72
N TRP A 151 22.45 -11.06 -0.16
CA TRP A 151 22.05 -12.41 0.24
C TRP A 151 23.22 -13.39 0.11
N GLU A 152 23.67 -13.90 1.25
CA GLU A 152 24.59 -15.03 1.29
C GLU A 152 23.91 -16.29 0.76
N ASP A 153 24.71 -17.21 0.21
CA ASP A 153 24.21 -18.53 -0.21
C ASP A 153 24.03 -19.45 1.00
N ARG A 154 23.06 -19.12 1.86
CA ARG A 154 22.74 -19.87 3.09
C ARG A 154 21.24 -19.99 3.29
N ASP A 155 20.85 -21.09 3.93
CA ASP A 155 19.47 -21.27 4.38
C ASP A 155 19.21 -20.42 5.63
N MET A 156 18.16 -19.62 5.59
CA MET A 156 17.64 -18.87 6.73
C MET A 156 16.17 -19.24 6.99
N THR A 157 15.73 -19.03 8.23
CA THR A 157 14.33 -19.18 8.60
C THR A 157 13.49 -18.01 8.08
N PHE A 158 12.19 -18.24 7.92
CA PHE A 158 11.26 -17.18 7.59
C PHE A 158 11.29 -16.04 8.62
N GLY A 159 11.33 -16.36 9.92
CA GLY A 159 11.42 -15.36 10.99
C GLY A 159 12.66 -14.47 10.91
N GLU A 160 13.85 -15.07 10.69
CA GLU A 160 15.09 -14.30 10.48
C GLU A 160 14.94 -13.35 9.29
N CYS A 161 14.38 -13.82 8.16
CA CYS A 161 14.19 -12.97 6.98
C CYS A 161 13.22 -11.81 7.23
N VAL A 162 12.15 -12.05 8.00
CA VAL A 162 11.19 -11.02 8.39
C VAL A 162 11.88 -9.93 9.22
N GLN A 163 12.65 -10.32 10.24
CA GLN A 163 13.29 -9.37 11.15
C GLN A 163 14.47 -8.63 10.51
N GLU A 164 15.32 -9.34 9.76
CA GLU A 164 16.54 -8.76 9.20
C GLU A 164 16.29 -7.91 7.95
N PHE A 165 15.22 -8.20 7.19
CA PHE A 165 14.94 -7.54 5.93
C PHE A 165 13.56 -6.87 5.86
N PHE A 166 12.46 -7.61 6.00
CA PHE A 166 11.13 -7.05 5.73
C PHE A 166 10.72 -5.95 6.72
N GLN A 167 10.99 -6.15 8.00
CA GLN A 167 10.67 -5.18 9.07
C GLN A 167 11.79 -4.16 9.30
N ARG A 168 12.94 -4.31 8.63
CA ARG A 168 14.04 -3.35 8.74
C ARG A 168 13.66 -2.04 8.06
N LYS A 169 14.12 -0.91 8.60
CA LYS A 169 13.87 0.41 8.01
C LYS A 169 14.38 0.47 6.57
N ASN A 170 13.60 1.10 5.69
CA ASN A 170 13.96 1.24 4.28
C ASN A 170 15.32 1.93 4.11
N ASN A 171 16.12 1.37 3.22
CA ASN A 171 17.44 1.87 2.82
C ASN A 171 17.68 1.46 1.35
N ALA A 172 18.84 1.81 0.79
CA ALA A 172 19.15 1.53 -0.62
C ALA A 172 18.99 0.04 -0.99
N ASN A 173 19.33 -0.86 -0.07
CA ASN A 173 19.33 -2.30 -0.29
C ASN A 173 18.02 -2.99 0.15
N SER A 174 17.20 -2.34 0.98
CA SER A 174 15.91 -2.87 1.47
C SER A 174 14.79 -1.84 1.32
N ARG A 175 14.64 -1.29 0.11
CA ARG A 175 13.55 -0.36 -0.23
C ARG A 175 12.24 -1.11 -0.46
N PHE A 176 11.13 -0.38 -0.54
CA PHE A 176 9.80 -0.97 -0.72
C PHE A 176 9.73 -1.91 -1.93
N SER A 177 10.26 -1.49 -3.08
CA SER A 177 10.21 -2.30 -4.30
C SER A 177 10.96 -3.63 -4.19
N HIS A 178 12.11 -3.66 -3.49
CA HIS A 178 12.82 -4.92 -3.19
C HIS A 178 12.00 -5.81 -2.27
N LYS A 179 11.36 -5.24 -1.25
CA LYS A 179 10.49 -5.99 -0.33
C LYS A 179 9.32 -6.60 -1.08
N LEU A 180 8.60 -5.81 -1.87
CA LEU A 180 7.48 -6.31 -2.68
C LEU A 180 7.93 -7.45 -3.61
N PHE A 181 9.05 -7.28 -4.33
CA PHE A 181 9.58 -8.31 -5.22
C PHE A 181 9.97 -9.59 -4.47
N ASN A 182 10.71 -9.48 -3.37
CA ASN A 182 11.14 -10.63 -2.59
C ASN A 182 9.96 -11.36 -1.93
N SER A 183 8.93 -10.62 -1.48
CA SER A 183 7.69 -11.22 -1.00
C SER A 183 7.00 -12.05 -2.08
N LEU A 184 6.99 -11.56 -3.33
CA LEU A 184 6.44 -12.31 -4.46
C LEU A 184 7.27 -13.56 -4.75
N LYS A 185 8.61 -13.46 -4.74
CA LYS A 185 9.49 -14.63 -4.86
C LYS A 185 9.23 -15.70 -3.82
N LEU A 186 8.91 -15.34 -2.57
CA LEU A 186 8.49 -16.30 -1.56
C LEU A 186 7.18 -17.00 -1.91
N SER A 187 6.16 -16.23 -2.31
CA SER A 187 4.86 -16.79 -2.70
C SER A 187 4.97 -17.74 -3.89
N GLU A 188 5.86 -17.45 -4.84
CA GLU A 188 6.12 -18.31 -6.00
C GLU A 188 6.95 -19.55 -5.64
N TYR A 189 7.90 -19.42 -4.74
CA TYR A 189 8.78 -20.52 -4.32
C TYR A 189 8.00 -21.62 -3.58
N ASN A 190 7.16 -21.24 -2.62
CA ASN A 190 6.31 -22.18 -1.91
C ASN A 190 5.00 -21.49 -1.47
N PRO A 191 3.82 -22.00 -1.92
CA PRO A 191 2.52 -21.43 -1.58
C PRO A 191 2.26 -21.28 -0.08
N ILE A 192 2.94 -22.04 0.79
CA ILE A 192 2.84 -21.93 2.25
C ILE A 192 3.14 -20.51 2.77
N TYR A 193 3.98 -19.74 2.06
CA TYR A 193 4.33 -18.39 2.46
C TYR A 193 3.25 -17.36 2.12
N THR A 194 2.38 -17.63 1.14
CA THR A 194 1.36 -16.71 0.62
C THR A 194 0.52 -16.03 1.71
N PRO A 195 -0.10 -16.74 2.67
CA PRO A 195 -0.91 -16.09 3.71
C PRO A 195 -0.09 -15.21 4.67
N PHE A 196 1.23 -15.41 4.76
CA PHE A 196 2.11 -14.67 5.65
C PHE A 196 2.77 -13.48 4.96
N VAL A 197 3.07 -13.59 3.67
CA VAL A 197 3.58 -12.47 2.89
C VAL A 197 2.48 -11.55 2.40
N GLY A 198 1.27 -12.06 2.17
CA GLY A 198 0.11 -11.26 1.77
C GLY A 198 0.13 -10.77 0.33
N VAL A 199 1.08 -11.22 -0.49
CA VAL A 199 1.15 -10.85 -1.91
C VAL A 199 1.36 -12.09 -2.77
N LYS A 200 0.72 -12.12 -3.94
CA LYS A 200 0.96 -13.12 -4.99
C LYS A 200 0.65 -12.55 -6.36
N TRP A 201 1.29 -13.10 -7.39
CA TRP A 201 0.89 -12.89 -8.77
C TRP A 201 -0.43 -13.63 -9.06
N LEU A 202 -1.38 -12.95 -9.71
CA LEU A 202 -2.54 -13.62 -10.32
C LEU A 202 -2.27 -13.97 -11.78
N ASN A 203 -1.49 -13.14 -12.45
CA ASN A 203 -0.97 -13.37 -13.80
C ASN A 203 0.40 -12.69 -13.94
N GLU A 204 0.82 -12.36 -15.17
CA GLU A 204 2.11 -11.69 -15.40
C GLU A 204 2.17 -10.25 -14.84
N ASN A 205 1.06 -9.51 -14.75
CA ASN A 205 1.09 -8.07 -14.46
C ASN A 205 0.20 -7.65 -13.28
N ILE A 206 -0.70 -8.53 -12.83
CA ILE A 206 -1.69 -8.27 -11.79
C ILE A 206 -1.24 -8.93 -10.49
N LEU A 207 -1.17 -8.11 -9.46
CA LEU A 207 -0.86 -8.48 -8.10
C LEU A 207 -2.14 -8.58 -7.28
N ARG A 208 -2.27 -9.65 -6.50
CA ARG A 208 -3.22 -9.71 -5.39
C ARG A 208 -2.49 -9.37 -4.11
N VAL A 209 -3.02 -8.41 -3.36
CA VAL A 209 -2.44 -7.93 -2.11
C VAL A 209 -3.48 -8.00 -0.99
N ASP A 210 -3.26 -8.88 -0.02
CA ASP A 210 -3.89 -8.82 1.29
C ASP A 210 -3.18 -7.74 2.11
N LYS A 211 -3.87 -6.62 2.33
CA LYS A 211 -3.31 -5.43 2.97
C LYS A 211 -2.88 -5.69 4.41
N ARG A 212 -3.57 -6.57 5.13
CA ARG A 212 -3.28 -6.86 6.55
C ARG A 212 -2.06 -7.78 6.67
N ALA A 213 -2.03 -8.85 5.87
CA ALA A 213 -0.90 -9.77 5.86
C ALA A 213 0.38 -9.07 5.38
N PHE A 214 0.32 -8.29 4.31
CA PHE A 214 1.50 -7.59 3.80
C PHE A 214 1.95 -6.47 4.75
N ALA A 215 1.02 -5.73 5.38
CA ALA A 215 1.37 -4.75 6.40
C ALA A 215 2.11 -5.37 7.59
N ARG A 216 1.65 -6.54 8.05
CA ARG A 216 2.29 -7.30 9.13
C ARG A 216 3.69 -7.78 8.75
N LEU A 217 3.87 -8.28 7.52
CA LEU A 217 5.19 -8.64 7.01
C LEU A 217 6.16 -7.45 7.08
N LEU A 218 5.70 -6.26 6.68
CA LEU A 218 6.50 -5.03 6.67
C LEU A 218 6.65 -4.36 8.05
N GLY A 219 5.88 -4.79 9.05
CA GLY A 219 5.87 -4.19 10.39
C GLY A 219 5.26 -2.78 10.42
N ILE A 220 4.33 -2.47 9.52
CA ILE A 220 3.66 -1.16 9.44
C ILE A 220 2.33 -1.17 10.19
N LYS A 221 1.99 -0.05 10.83
CA LYS A 221 0.75 0.09 11.63
C LYS A 221 -0.36 0.83 10.89
N SER A 222 -0.02 1.92 10.20
CA SER A 222 -0.96 2.68 9.39
C SER A 222 -1.00 2.07 7.99
N ILE A 223 -1.88 1.09 7.78
CA ILE A 223 -1.94 0.28 6.55
C ILE A 223 -2.31 1.16 5.35
N ASP A 224 -3.52 1.74 5.36
CA ASP A 224 -4.02 2.49 4.20
C ASP A 224 -3.15 3.74 3.93
N GLY A 225 -2.76 4.45 4.99
CA GLY A 225 -1.89 5.63 4.89
C GLY A 225 -0.50 5.34 4.30
N SER A 226 0.11 4.22 4.69
CA SER A 226 1.48 3.89 4.26
C SER A 226 1.54 3.16 2.92
N LEU A 227 0.50 2.39 2.56
CA LEU A 227 0.50 1.57 1.35
C LEU A 227 -0.33 2.16 0.22
N PHE A 228 -1.57 2.59 0.49
CA PHE A 228 -2.59 2.84 -0.53
C PHE A 228 -3.01 4.31 -0.67
N HIS A 229 -2.60 5.19 0.24
CA HIS A 229 -2.77 6.64 0.09
C HIS A 229 -2.01 7.15 -1.16
N GLN A 230 -2.37 8.31 -1.71
CA GLN A 230 -1.71 8.88 -2.89
C GLN A 230 -0.18 9.05 -2.72
N GLN A 231 0.28 9.25 -1.47
CA GLN A 231 1.70 9.32 -1.09
C GLN A 231 2.24 8.01 -0.50
N GLY A 232 1.40 6.98 -0.44
CA GLY A 232 1.72 5.65 0.03
C GLY A 232 2.64 4.90 -0.93
N ASN A 233 3.17 3.78 -0.47
CA ASN A 233 4.18 3.02 -1.20
C ASN A 233 3.71 2.54 -2.58
N PHE A 234 2.48 2.04 -2.72
CA PHE A 234 2.01 1.54 -4.02
C PHE A 234 1.80 2.68 -5.03
N PRO A 235 0.96 3.71 -4.79
CA PRO A 235 0.76 4.78 -5.77
C PRO A 235 2.06 5.53 -6.09
N SER A 236 2.89 5.76 -5.08
CA SER A 236 4.16 6.43 -5.29
C SER A 236 5.12 5.62 -6.17
N HIS A 237 5.08 4.28 -6.19
CA HIS A 237 5.87 3.44 -7.10
C HIS A 237 5.14 3.09 -8.41
N GLY A 238 4.14 3.89 -8.81
CA GLY A 238 3.47 3.73 -10.10
C GLY A 238 2.45 2.59 -10.17
N PHE A 239 2.03 2.04 -9.02
CA PHE A 239 0.95 1.06 -8.97
C PHE A 239 -0.41 1.75 -8.95
N PHE A 240 -1.33 1.19 -9.72
CA PHE A 240 -2.73 1.55 -9.77
C PHE A 240 -3.58 0.43 -9.19
N GLU A 241 -4.59 0.79 -8.40
CA GLU A 241 -5.53 -0.15 -7.80
C GLU A 241 -6.72 -0.38 -8.73
N ILE A 242 -6.98 -1.65 -9.05
CA ILE A 242 -8.14 -2.03 -9.87
C ILE A 242 -9.35 -2.12 -8.94
N GLY A 243 -10.28 -1.18 -9.10
CA GLY A 243 -11.56 -1.18 -8.39
C GLY A 243 -12.51 -2.27 -8.92
N ALA A 244 -13.55 -2.58 -8.14
CA ALA A 244 -14.54 -3.60 -8.50
C ALA A 244 -15.21 -3.35 -9.86
N GLY A 245 -15.49 -2.08 -10.21
CA GLY A 245 -16.06 -1.70 -11.51
C GLY A 245 -15.10 -1.83 -12.69
N ASP A 246 -13.80 -1.84 -12.44
CA ASP A 246 -12.76 -1.86 -13.46
C ASP A 246 -12.23 -3.28 -13.77
N VAL A 247 -12.69 -4.30 -13.03
CA VAL A 247 -12.22 -5.68 -13.15
C VAL A 247 -12.34 -6.17 -14.58
N GLN A 248 -13.49 -5.99 -15.25
CA GLN A 248 -13.69 -6.48 -16.61
C GLN A 248 -12.76 -5.80 -17.63
N ARG A 249 -12.29 -4.59 -17.33
CA ARG A 249 -11.41 -3.81 -18.21
C ARG A 249 -9.96 -4.25 -18.12
N TYR A 250 -9.48 -4.57 -16.91
CA TYR A 250 -8.06 -4.87 -16.68
C TYR A 250 -7.78 -6.36 -16.46
N CYS A 251 -8.74 -7.12 -15.93
CA CYS A 251 -8.58 -8.53 -15.61
C CYS A 251 -9.10 -9.41 -16.76
N PRO A 252 -8.30 -10.35 -17.28
CA PRO A 252 -8.79 -11.36 -18.21
C PRO A 252 -9.91 -12.21 -17.59
N PRO A 253 -10.87 -12.71 -18.39
CA PRO A 253 -12.06 -13.40 -17.88
C PRO A 253 -11.77 -14.72 -17.14
N ASN A 254 -10.58 -15.31 -17.33
CA ASN A 254 -10.20 -16.60 -16.76
C ASN A 254 -9.40 -16.47 -15.45
N ILE A 255 -9.27 -15.27 -14.89
CA ILE A 255 -8.47 -15.08 -13.68
C ILE A 255 -9.25 -15.48 -12.43
N ASP A 256 -8.63 -16.24 -11.53
CA ASP A 256 -9.26 -16.62 -10.26
C ASP A 256 -9.22 -15.44 -9.28
N LEU A 257 -10.39 -14.83 -9.06
CA LEU A 257 -10.61 -13.74 -8.10
C LEU A 257 -11.17 -14.22 -6.76
N THR A 258 -11.13 -15.54 -6.49
CA THR A 258 -11.65 -16.08 -5.23
C THR A 258 -10.97 -15.41 -4.02
N GLY A 259 -11.79 -14.90 -3.11
CA GLY A 259 -11.33 -14.21 -1.91
C GLY A 259 -10.71 -12.83 -2.16
N VAL A 260 -11.06 -12.17 -3.25
CA VAL A 260 -10.81 -10.73 -3.48
C VAL A 260 -12.08 -9.98 -3.08
N ASP A 261 -11.98 -9.13 -2.05
CA ASP A 261 -13.10 -8.34 -1.52
C ASP A 261 -12.96 -6.83 -1.84
N PHE A 262 -11.88 -6.42 -2.52
CA PHE A 262 -11.52 -5.03 -2.85
C PHE A 262 -11.32 -4.10 -1.64
N GLU A 263 -11.51 -4.59 -0.41
CA GLU A 263 -11.32 -3.82 0.81
C GLU A 263 -10.04 -4.25 1.53
N ASN A 264 -9.93 -5.53 1.88
CA ASN A 264 -8.77 -6.14 2.53
C ASN A 264 -7.83 -6.78 1.51
N VAL A 265 -8.40 -7.40 0.48
CA VAL A 265 -7.68 -8.03 -0.61
C VAL A 265 -7.90 -7.22 -1.87
N ARG A 266 -6.85 -6.51 -2.28
CA ARG A 266 -6.86 -5.56 -3.40
C ARG A 266 -6.10 -6.11 -4.60
N LEU A 267 -6.46 -5.61 -5.77
CA LEU A 267 -5.79 -5.90 -7.04
C LEU A 267 -4.98 -4.69 -7.48
N LEU A 268 -3.72 -4.90 -7.83
CA LEU A 268 -2.83 -3.84 -8.26
C LEU A 268 -2.18 -4.20 -9.60
N ILE A 269 -1.96 -3.19 -10.43
CA ILE A 269 -1.19 -3.27 -11.66
C ILE A 269 -0.19 -2.10 -11.73
N HIS A 270 0.99 -2.34 -12.28
CA HIS A 270 1.95 -1.26 -12.50
C HIS A 270 1.64 -0.52 -13.80
N THR A 271 1.42 0.79 -13.73
CA THR A 271 0.98 1.62 -14.86
C THR A 271 1.91 1.55 -16.07
N GLU A 272 3.22 1.57 -15.86
CA GLU A 272 4.22 1.49 -16.94
C GLU A 272 4.63 0.05 -17.30
N ASN A 273 3.98 -0.97 -16.70
CA ASN A 273 4.34 -2.40 -16.88
C ASN A 273 5.82 -2.75 -16.62
N LEU A 274 6.57 -1.92 -15.89
CA LEU A 274 7.94 -2.21 -15.46
C LEU A 274 7.97 -3.30 -14.38
N PHE A 275 7.03 -3.21 -13.42
CA PHE A 275 6.89 -4.21 -12.37
C PHE A 275 5.94 -5.32 -12.81
N LYS A 276 6.50 -6.35 -13.45
CA LYS A 276 5.80 -7.55 -13.92
C LYS A 276 6.50 -8.83 -13.48
N ARG A 277 5.85 -9.97 -13.62
CA ARG A 277 6.41 -11.28 -13.34
C ARG A 277 7.67 -11.50 -14.18
N GLY A 278 8.77 -11.84 -13.52
CA GLY A 278 10.07 -12.01 -14.17
C GLY A 278 10.86 -10.72 -14.42
N CYS A 279 10.42 -9.56 -13.90
CA CYS A 279 11.25 -8.35 -13.91
C CYS A 279 12.57 -8.56 -13.14
N THR A 280 13.58 -7.78 -13.53
CA THR A 280 14.91 -7.79 -12.94
C THR A 280 15.09 -6.64 -11.95
N GLU A 281 16.16 -6.67 -11.15
CA GLU A 281 16.50 -5.54 -10.28
C GLU A 281 16.64 -4.23 -11.04
N ALA A 282 17.21 -4.27 -12.26
CA ALA A 282 17.36 -3.10 -13.11
C ALA A 282 16.00 -2.52 -13.52
N ASP A 283 15.02 -3.35 -13.85
CA ASP A 283 13.66 -2.88 -14.18
C ASP A 283 13.01 -2.20 -12.97
N ILE A 284 13.15 -2.81 -11.80
CA ILE A 284 12.54 -2.35 -10.55
C ILE A 284 13.20 -1.06 -10.04
N GLU A 285 14.47 -0.83 -10.36
CA GLU A 285 15.17 0.40 -9.99
C GLU A 285 14.56 1.64 -10.66
N HIS A 286 13.86 1.46 -11.79
CA HIS A 286 13.18 2.52 -12.53
C HIS A 286 11.72 2.71 -12.11
N CYS A 287 11.13 1.84 -11.28
CA CYS A 287 9.80 2.01 -10.67
C CYS A 287 9.77 3.13 -9.60
N ARG A 288 10.55 4.20 -9.77
CA ARG A 288 10.70 5.28 -8.79
C ARG A 288 9.48 6.20 -8.80
N TRP A 289 9.41 7.00 -7.73
CA TRP A 289 8.38 8.01 -7.49
C TRP A 289 7.80 8.60 -8.76
N ALA A 290 6.58 8.18 -9.08
CA ALA A 290 5.75 8.86 -10.07
C ALA A 290 5.59 10.30 -9.57
N ASN A 291 6.45 11.20 -10.06
CA ASN A 291 6.27 12.62 -9.84
C ASN A 291 4.92 12.94 -10.46
N THR A 292 3.94 13.22 -9.61
CA THR A 292 2.59 13.61 -10.02
C THR A 292 2.71 14.92 -10.82
N ARG A 293 2.95 14.78 -12.12
CA ARG A 293 2.93 15.82 -13.12
C ARG A 293 2.26 15.24 -14.34
N LYS A 294 0.93 15.27 -14.32
CA LYS A 294 0.07 15.46 -15.48
C LYS A 294 -1.28 15.90 -14.98
#